data_AF-A0A6A5BJZ7-F1
#
_entry.id   AF-A0A6A5BJZ7-F1
#
_cell.length_a   1.000
_cell.length_b   1.000
_cell.length_c   1.000
_cell.angle_alpha   90.00
_cell.angle_beta   90.00
_cell.angle_gamma   90.00
#
_symmetry.space_group_name_H-M   'P 1'
#
loop_
_entity.id
_entity.type
_entity.pdbx_description
1 polymer ?
#
loop_
_entity_poly.entity_id
_entity_poly.type
_entity_poly.pdbx_seq_one_letter_code
_entity_poly.pdbx_strand_id
1 'polypeptide(L)'
;MNIARRLVSKKKKRYQEGGFDLDLTYVTPNIIAMGFPSVGKEALFRNPMDEVQRMLKRNHGDHYKVYNLCSEKTYEPSSFDGRVERFPFDDHNAPPFEIMLPCCRSMDEWLKQDPRNVAIIHCKAGKGRTGTMICAYLLYCGAHKTPESSMDFYAESRTRNKEGVTIPSQRRYVNYFYEYLKNGIQYPRPNLSLYLDLMILLNPPQSILGGTFKLVINDKDGNTIFSYKYKSKKESDTIITVPLLTSHNSKRVPLTGDLKVLFYEINLTTSKQLFHFWVNTFFCPQNNILVLQKIEIDKISRKSTFPDDFRLELQFSEAPPGEVEAYYSSQKKLNSSPLPSAGAYKKPPPPSSSSPSLLPSSTPNVGTSLARNVGEQSSNNNDQNLDSNNSEENLVEDDEDEEEEDESCTPLSSCMIGEDDDDVINVDDGADAYSSGCEYNDGYIDEEDFIQKLELKYNQMRNN
;
A
#
# COMPACT_ATOMS: atom_id res chain seq x y z
N MET A 1 36.72 -6.78 -1.06
CA MET A 1 35.29 -7.15 -0.88
C MET A 1 34.66 -6.10 0.03
N ASN A 2 33.52 -5.50 -0.33
CA ASN A 2 32.98 -4.32 0.37
C ASN A 2 31.95 -4.72 1.46
N ILE A 3 32.24 -4.40 2.73
CA ILE A 3 31.45 -4.80 3.92
C ILE A 3 30.02 -4.24 3.86
N ALA A 4 29.85 -3.02 3.36
CA ALA A 4 28.55 -2.34 3.26
C ALA A 4 27.53 -3.13 2.42
N ARG A 5 27.97 -3.77 1.32
CA ARG A 5 27.08 -4.57 0.46
C ARG A 5 26.55 -5.81 1.15
N ARG A 6 27.35 -6.44 2.02
CA ARG A 6 26.90 -7.61 2.80
C ARG A 6 25.79 -7.22 3.78
N LEU A 7 25.93 -6.06 4.42
CA LEU A 7 24.94 -5.54 5.37
C LEU A 7 23.58 -5.32 4.70
N VAL A 8 23.53 -4.68 3.53
CA VAL A 8 22.26 -4.43 2.81
C VAL A 8 21.66 -5.70 2.18
N SER A 9 22.48 -6.71 1.90
CA SER A 9 21.93 -8.01 1.47
C SER A 9 21.37 -8.86 2.60
N LYS A 10 21.70 -8.57 3.87
CA LYS A 10 21.26 -9.33 5.05
C LYS A 10 21.30 -10.85 4.83
N LYS A 11 20.14 -11.52 4.92
CA LYS A 11 19.97 -12.97 4.79
C LYS A 11 19.70 -13.45 3.35
N LYS A 12 19.76 -12.57 2.34
CA LYS A 12 19.57 -12.94 0.92
C LYS A 12 20.76 -13.76 0.40
N LYS A 13 20.50 -14.70 -0.51
CA LYS A 13 21.55 -15.42 -1.22
C LYS A 13 22.15 -14.51 -2.30
N ARG A 14 23.48 -14.34 -2.27
CA ARG A 14 24.23 -13.52 -3.23
C ARG A 14 24.86 -14.40 -4.31
N TYR A 15 25.04 -13.86 -5.50
CA TYR A 15 25.80 -14.47 -6.58
C TYR A 15 27.29 -14.17 -6.40
N GLN A 16 28.09 -15.21 -6.13
CA GLN A 16 29.51 -15.10 -5.79
C GLN A 16 30.39 -16.02 -6.65
N GLU A 17 30.24 -15.94 -7.96
CA GLU A 17 30.94 -16.79 -8.93
C GLU A 17 31.65 -15.94 -9.99
N GLY A 18 32.69 -16.49 -10.61
CA GLY A 18 33.35 -15.87 -11.76
C GLY A 18 33.95 -14.47 -11.51
N GLY A 19 34.18 -14.11 -10.25
CA GLY A 19 34.66 -12.77 -9.84
C GLY A 19 33.56 -11.72 -9.67
N PHE A 20 32.28 -12.12 -9.60
CA PHE A 20 31.16 -11.24 -9.26
C PHE A 20 30.75 -11.42 -7.79
N ASP A 21 30.22 -10.36 -7.17
CA ASP A 21 29.58 -10.41 -5.85
C ASP A 21 28.33 -9.52 -5.85
N LEU A 22 27.22 -10.07 -6.35
CA LEU A 22 25.97 -9.34 -6.60
C LEU A 22 24.84 -9.85 -5.70
N ASP A 23 23.98 -8.94 -5.24
CA ASP A 23 22.68 -9.27 -4.68
C ASP A 23 21.75 -9.74 -5.81
N LEU A 24 21.95 -11.00 -6.20
CA LEU A 24 21.33 -11.63 -7.36
C LEU A 24 21.21 -13.13 -7.08
N THR A 25 20.11 -13.73 -7.53
CA THR A 25 19.83 -15.15 -7.33
C THR A 25 19.10 -15.70 -8.55
N TYR A 26 19.57 -16.82 -9.08
CA TYR A 26 18.79 -17.64 -10.00
C TYR A 26 17.73 -18.38 -9.19
N VAL A 27 16.48 -17.98 -9.37
CA VAL A 27 15.31 -18.69 -8.78
C VAL A 27 15.06 -19.97 -9.56
N THR A 28 15.19 -19.88 -10.89
CA THR A 28 15.33 -21.03 -11.79
C THR A 28 16.49 -20.73 -12.75
N PRO A 29 16.92 -21.68 -13.60
CA PRO A 29 17.97 -21.40 -14.60
C PRO A 29 17.65 -20.19 -15.51
N ASN A 30 16.37 -19.91 -15.76
CA ASN A 30 15.91 -18.87 -16.68
C ASN A 30 15.21 -17.68 -15.98
N ILE A 31 15.12 -17.68 -14.64
CA ILE A 31 14.49 -16.61 -13.86
C ILE A 31 15.47 -16.13 -12.79
N ILE A 32 15.81 -14.85 -12.83
CA ILE A 32 16.71 -14.21 -11.88
C ILE A 32 15.95 -13.17 -11.06
N ALA A 33 16.13 -13.21 -9.74
CA ALA A 33 15.76 -12.15 -8.82
C ALA A 33 17.00 -11.34 -8.43
N MET A 34 16.93 -10.00 -8.45
CA MET A 34 18.06 -9.17 -7.99
C MET A 34 17.61 -7.92 -7.22
N GLY A 35 18.54 -7.33 -6.47
CA GLY A 35 18.42 -5.97 -5.95
C GLY A 35 18.67 -4.91 -7.05
N PHE A 36 18.30 -3.66 -6.76
CA PHE A 36 18.36 -2.57 -7.73
C PHE A 36 19.79 -2.34 -8.30
N PRO A 37 19.95 -2.26 -9.63
CA PRO A 37 21.22 -1.89 -10.25
C PRO A 37 21.42 -0.37 -10.17
N SER A 38 22.50 0.04 -9.52
CA SER A 38 22.69 1.40 -9.02
C SER A 38 23.95 2.04 -9.61
N VAL A 39 23.93 3.37 -9.75
CA VAL A 39 25.08 4.18 -10.17
C VAL A 39 25.55 5.09 -9.04
N GLY A 40 26.79 5.60 -9.13
CA GLY A 40 27.32 6.56 -8.16
C GLY A 40 27.46 6.00 -6.74
N LYS A 41 27.18 6.83 -5.73
CA LYS A 41 27.37 6.47 -4.31
C LYS A 41 26.46 5.31 -3.86
N GLU A 42 25.29 5.14 -4.48
CA GLU A 42 24.38 4.02 -4.16
C GLU A 42 24.98 2.64 -4.47
N ALA A 43 25.90 2.57 -5.45
CA ALA A 43 26.61 1.34 -5.79
C ALA A 43 27.57 0.85 -4.67
N LEU A 44 27.84 1.66 -3.64
CA LEU A 44 28.61 1.22 -2.48
C LEU A 44 27.83 0.20 -1.64
N PHE A 45 26.50 0.26 -1.65
CA PHE A 45 25.65 -0.59 -0.81
C PHE A 45 24.66 -1.45 -1.62
N ARG A 46 24.37 -1.09 -2.88
CA ARG A 46 23.57 -1.90 -3.82
C ARG A 46 24.45 -2.50 -4.93
N ASN A 47 23.82 -3.17 -5.90
CA ASN A 47 24.51 -3.74 -7.06
C ASN A 47 25.03 -2.62 -7.96
N PRO A 48 26.35 -2.56 -8.28
CA PRO A 48 26.84 -1.62 -9.29
C PRO A 48 26.26 -1.96 -10.66
N MET A 49 25.73 -0.96 -11.36
CA MET A 49 25.12 -1.12 -12.69
C MET A 49 26.09 -1.77 -13.69
N ASP A 50 27.33 -1.31 -13.72
CA ASP A 50 28.40 -1.81 -14.59
C ASP A 50 28.73 -3.28 -14.33
N GLU A 51 28.75 -3.70 -13.06
CA GLU A 51 28.96 -5.10 -12.68
C GLU A 51 27.78 -5.99 -13.07
N VAL A 52 26.54 -5.50 -12.94
CA VAL A 52 25.35 -6.23 -13.41
C VAL A 52 25.38 -6.37 -14.93
N GLN A 53 25.64 -5.29 -15.66
CA GLN A 53 25.79 -5.30 -17.12
C GLN A 53 26.89 -6.29 -17.57
N ARG A 54 28.06 -6.24 -16.93
CA ARG A 54 29.18 -7.14 -17.19
C ARG A 54 28.80 -8.60 -16.94
N MET A 55 28.07 -8.89 -15.87
CA MET A 55 27.60 -10.24 -15.55
C MET A 55 26.61 -10.74 -16.60
N LEU A 56 25.58 -9.94 -16.91
CA LEU A 56 24.56 -10.31 -17.88
C LEU A 56 25.15 -10.52 -19.28
N LYS A 57 26.04 -9.63 -19.73
CA LYS A 57 26.70 -9.79 -21.04
C LYS A 57 27.59 -11.03 -21.09
N ARG A 58 28.35 -11.31 -20.03
CA ARG A 58 29.22 -12.49 -19.95
C ARG A 58 28.44 -13.80 -19.92
N ASN A 59 27.38 -13.87 -19.12
CA ASN A 59 26.68 -15.12 -18.85
C ASN A 59 25.54 -15.40 -19.84
N HIS A 60 24.89 -14.34 -20.35
CA HIS A 60 23.68 -14.45 -21.18
C HIS A 60 23.80 -13.79 -22.54
N GLY A 61 24.85 -12.99 -22.80
CA GLY A 61 25.02 -12.30 -24.08
C GLY A 61 23.84 -11.39 -24.38
N ASP A 62 23.04 -11.78 -25.38
CA ASP A 62 21.83 -11.06 -25.80
C ASP A 62 20.51 -11.74 -25.36
N HIS A 63 20.61 -12.79 -24.56
CA HIS A 63 19.50 -13.63 -24.07
C HIS A 63 18.97 -13.20 -22.70
N TYR A 64 18.95 -11.90 -22.40
CA TYR A 64 18.42 -11.39 -21.14
C TYR A 64 17.40 -10.27 -21.35
N LYS A 65 16.36 -10.20 -20.50
CA LYS A 65 15.42 -9.06 -20.43
C LYS A 65 15.14 -8.69 -18.98
N VAL A 66 15.15 -7.39 -18.68
CA VAL A 66 15.03 -6.85 -17.33
C VAL A 66 13.62 -6.29 -17.10
N TYR A 67 13.05 -6.62 -15.94
CA TYR A 67 11.73 -6.18 -15.47
C TYR A 67 11.91 -5.36 -14.20
N ASN A 68 11.71 -4.04 -14.31
CA ASN A 68 11.82 -3.11 -13.20
C ASN A 68 10.44 -2.88 -12.55
N LEU A 69 10.33 -3.26 -11.28
CA LEU A 69 9.10 -3.13 -10.49
C LEU A 69 9.05 -1.85 -9.64
N CYS A 70 10.10 -1.01 -9.66
CA CYS A 70 10.13 0.22 -8.86
C CYS A 70 9.25 1.30 -9.47
N SER A 71 8.34 1.86 -8.66
CA SER A 71 7.66 3.13 -8.96
C SER A 71 8.59 4.31 -8.70
N GLU A 72 9.41 4.20 -7.66
CA GLU A 72 10.26 5.25 -7.11
C GLU A 72 11.60 5.44 -7.82
N LYS A 73 12.07 4.43 -8.57
CA LYS A 73 13.38 4.45 -9.23
C LYS A 73 13.33 3.91 -10.65
N THR A 74 14.07 4.57 -11.54
CA THR A 74 14.24 4.17 -12.95
C THR A 74 15.68 4.39 -13.38
N TYR A 75 16.02 3.87 -14.55
CA TYR A 75 17.27 4.11 -15.28
C TYR A 75 16.94 4.11 -16.78
N GLU A 76 17.87 4.62 -17.59
CA GLU A 76 17.69 4.64 -19.03
C GLU A 76 17.62 3.21 -19.59
N PRO A 77 16.65 2.88 -20.47
CA PRO A 77 16.56 1.55 -21.08
C PRO A 77 17.84 1.10 -21.80
N SER A 78 18.63 2.06 -22.30
CA SER A 78 19.95 1.82 -22.93
C SER A 78 20.96 1.19 -21.97
N SER A 79 20.74 1.27 -20.66
CA SER A 79 21.55 0.59 -19.64
C SER A 79 21.47 -0.94 -19.76
N PHE A 80 20.48 -1.47 -20.48
CA PHE A 80 20.34 -2.90 -20.74
C PHE A 80 20.02 -3.16 -22.21
N ASP A 81 20.65 -2.41 -23.11
CA ASP A 81 20.50 -2.54 -24.57
C ASP A 81 19.03 -2.41 -25.05
N GLY A 82 18.22 -1.62 -24.34
CA GLY A 82 16.78 -1.46 -24.62
C GLY A 82 15.90 -2.63 -24.15
N ARG A 83 16.48 -3.67 -23.54
CA ARG A 83 15.77 -4.87 -23.05
C ARG A 83 15.22 -4.69 -21.64
N VAL A 84 14.51 -3.58 -21.42
CA VAL A 84 13.89 -3.23 -20.13
C VAL A 84 12.41 -3.03 -20.31
N GLU A 85 11.62 -3.59 -19.40
CA GLU A 85 10.20 -3.32 -19.29
C GLU A 85 9.85 -2.96 -17.83
N ARG A 86 8.85 -2.09 -17.64
CA ARG A 86 8.47 -1.59 -16.33
C ARG A 86 7.06 -2.02 -15.95
N PHE A 87 6.92 -2.53 -14.74
CA PHE A 87 5.65 -2.85 -14.10
C PHE A 87 5.66 -2.28 -12.68
N PRO A 88 5.61 -0.94 -12.55
CA PRO A 88 5.93 -0.26 -11.29
C PRO A 88 4.83 -0.41 -10.25
N PHE A 89 5.23 -0.65 -8.99
CA PHE A 89 4.36 -0.50 -7.83
C PHE A 89 5.16 -0.19 -6.57
N ASP A 90 4.49 0.48 -5.62
CA ASP A 90 5.13 1.08 -4.45
C ASP A 90 5.77 0.06 -3.52
N ASP A 91 6.86 0.48 -2.88
CA ASP A 91 7.58 -0.37 -1.95
C ASP A 91 6.69 -0.77 -0.76
N HIS A 92 6.84 -2.02 -0.30
CA HIS A 92 6.03 -2.60 0.77
C HIS A 92 4.49 -2.62 0.53
N ASN A 93 4.04 -2.47 -0.72
CA ASN A 93 2.63 -2.61 -1.10
C ASN A 93 2.39 -3.86 -1.96
N ALA A 94 1.12 -4.22 -2.13
CA ALA A 94 0.69 -5.16 -3.15
C ALA A 94 0.75 -4.50 -4.55
N PRO A 95 0.98 -5.27 -5.64
CA PRO A 95 0.90 -4.72 -6.98
C PRO A 95 -0.56 -4.38 -7.34
N PRO A 96 -0.83 -3.35 -8.16
CA PRO A 96 -2.14 -3.24 -8.82
C PRO A 96 -2.47 -4.56 -9.53
N PHE A 97 -3.65 -5.12 -9.31
CA PHE A 97 -3.95 -6.46 -9.81
C PHE A 97 -3.86 -6.55 -11.34
N GLU A 98 -4.24 -5.45 -12.02
CA GLU A 98 -4.23 -5.32 -13.48
C GLU A 98 -2.83 -5.47 -14.12
N ILE A 99 -1.74 -5.20 -13.39
CA ILE A 99 -0.38 -5.31 -13.95
C ILE A 99 0.19 -6.73 -13.86
N MET A 100 -0.42 -7.61 -13.05
CA MET A 100 0.12 -8.95 -12.79
C MET A 100 0.13 -9.82 -14.05
N LEU A 101 -1.00 -9.88 -14.77
CA LEU A 101 -1.13 -10.69 -15.98
C LEU A 101 -0.27 -10.17 -17.16
N PRO A 102 -0.26 -8.87 -17.49
CA PRO A 102 0.63 -8.32 -18.51
C PRO A 102 2.11 -8.62 -18.25
N CYS A 103 2.56 -8.48 -17.00
CA CYS A 103 3.94 -8.83 -16.63
C CYS A 103 4.23 -10.32 -16.86
N CYS A 104 3.33 -11.21 -16.42
CA CYS A 104 3.49 -12.65 -16.64
C CYS A 104 3.52 -13.02 -18.13
N ARG A 105 2.67 -12.40 -18.95
CA ARG A 105 2.64 -12.61 -20.41
C ARG A 105 3.93 -12.15 -21.07
N SER A 106 4.43 -10.96 -20.76
CA SER A 106 5.71 -10.50 -21.32
C SER A 106 6.85 -11.44 -20.93
N MET A 107 6.89 -11.88 -19.66
CA MET A 107 7.90 -12.85 -19.22
C MET A 107 7.82 -14.16 -20.00
N ASP A 108 6.62 -14.71 -20.16
CA ASP A 108 6.36 -15.96 -20.89
C ASP A 108 6.75 -15.84 -22.36
N GLU A 109 6.34 -14.76 -23.03
CA GLU A 109 6.67 -14.48 -24.43
C GLU A 109 8.17 -14.36 -24.64
N TRP A 110 8.88 -13.64 -23.77
CA TRP A 110 10.33 -13.53 -23.82
C TRP A 110 11.01 -14.89 -23.63
N LEU A 111 10.60 -15.64 -22.60
CA LEU A 111 11.23 -16.92 -22.25
C LEU A 111 10.97 -18.01 -23.30
N LYS A 112 9.86 -17.93 -24.05
CA LYS A 112 9.53 -18.87 -25.13
C LYS A 112 10.24 -18.58 -26.46
N GLN A 113 10.78 -17.37 -26.66
CA GLN A 113 11.46 -17.01 -27.91
C GLN A 113 12.77 -17.79 -28.14
N ASP A 114 13.50 -18.12 -27.07
CA ASP A 114 14.73 -18.91 -27.14
C ASP A 114 14.94 -19.63 -25.78
N PRO A 115 15.28 -20.92 -25.75
CA PRO A 115 15.51 -21.65 -24.49
C PRO A 115 16.67 -21.09 -23.63
N ARG A 116 17.55 -20.27 -24.22
CA ARG A 116 18.63 -19.56 -23.49
C ARG A 116 18.14 -18.27 -22.84
N ASN A 117 16.95 -17.78 -23.18
CA ASN A 117 16.44 -16.52 -22.67
C ASN A 117 16.22 -16.58 -21.16
N VAL A 118 16.63 -15.50 -20.49
CA VAL A 118 16.52 -15.30 -19.05
C VAL A 118 15.72 -14.02 -18.77
N ALA A 119 14.78 -14.11 -17.84
CA ALA A 119 14.03 -12.98 -17.32
C ALA A 119 14.63 -12.55 -15.97
N ILE A 120 14.96 -11.26 -15.85
CA ILE A 120 15.56 -10.68 -14.65
C ILE A 120 14.55 -9.73 -14.03
N ILE A 121 14.10 -10.03 -12.83
CA ILE A 121 13.07 -9.27 -12.13
C ILE A 121 13.70 -8.61 -10.91
N HIS A 122 13.49 -7.32 -10.76
CA HIS A 122 14.06 -6.58 -9.64
C HIS A 122 13.13 -5.49 -9.10
N CYS A 123 13.37 -5.11 -7.86
CA CYS A 123 12.84 -3.91 -7.22
C CYS A 123 13.99 -3.20 -6.50
N LYS A 124 13.76 -2.52 -5.36
CA LYS A 124 14.83 -1.94 -4.52
C LYS A 124 15.72 -3.04 -3.93
N ALA A 125 15.14 -3.97 -3.18
CA ALA A 125 15.84 -5.03 -2.43
C ALA A 125 15.77 -6.43 -3.06
N GLY A 126 14.92 -6.63 -4.06
CA GLY A 126 14.73 -7.93 -4.70
C GLY A 126 14.13 -9.00 -3.79
N LYS A 127 13.23 -8.63 -2.86
CA LYS A 127 12.59 -9.51 -1.86
C LYS A 127 11.07 -9.57 -2.09
N GLY A 128 10.27 -8.70 -1.45
CA GLY A 128 8.80 -8.77 -1.49
C GLY A 128 8.18 -8.55 -2.89
N ARG A 129 8.39 -7.37 -3.49
CA ARG A 129 7.83 -7.03 -4.83
C ARG A 129 8.26 -8.02 -5.91
N THR A 130 9.56 -8.27 -5.99
CA THR A 130 10.16 -9.25 -6.91
C THR A 130 9.61 -10.65 -6.70
N GLY A 131 9.51 -11.10 -5.45
CA GLY A 131 8.92 -12.40 -5.10
C GLY A 131 7.47 -12.51 -5.52
N THR A 132 6.67 -11.47 -5.28
CA THR A 132 5.25 -11.43 -5.66
C THR A 132 5.08 -11.71 -7.15
N MET A 133 5.83 -11.00 -8.01
CA MET A 133 5.75 -11.16 -9.46
C MET A 133 6.36 -12.49 -9.97
N ILE A 134 7.43 -12.97 -9.35
CA ILE A 134 8.00 -14.27 -9.70
C ILE A 134 7.05 -15.41 -9.32
N CYS A 135 6.45 -15.37 -8.12
CA CYS A 135 5.48 -16.38 -7.68
C CYS A 135 4.25 -16.38 -8.59
N ALA A 136 3.72 -15.20 -8.94
CA ALA A 136 2.65 -15.07 -9.92
C ALA A 136 3.02 -15.71 -11.27
N TYR A 137 4.23 -15.46 -11.77
CA TYR A 137 4.70 -16.07 -13.02
C TYR A 137 4.84 -17.60 -12.92
N LEU A 138 5.37 -18.12 -11.81
CA LEU A 138 5.51 -19.56 -11.58
C LEU A 138 4.16 -20.29 -11.56
N LEU A 139 3.11 -19.63 -11.07
CA LEU A 139 1.73 -20.11 -11.17
C LEU A 139 1.22 -20.01 -12.61
N TYR A 140 1.44 -18.86 -13.27
CA TYR A 140 1.02 -18.61 -14.65
C TYR A 140 1.55 -19.64 -15.64
N CYS A 141 2.86 -19.93 -15.60
CA CYS A 141 3.49 -20.92 -16.49
C CYS A 141 3.25 -22.37 -16.03
N GLY A 142 2.55 -22.57 -14.92
CA GLY A 142 2.19 -23.88 -14.39
C GLY A 142 3.34 -24.66 -13.75
N ALA A 143 4.49 -24.01 -13.49
CA ALA A 143 5.63 -24.62 -12.79
C ALA A 143 5.28 -24.96 -11.32
N HIS A 144 4.43 -24.14 -10.69
CA HIS A 144 3.84 -24.41 -9.38
C HIS A 144 2.31 -24.46 -9.48
N LYS A 145 1.70 -25.30 -8.65
CA LYS A 145 0.24 -25.54 -8.67
C LYS A 145 -0.51 -24.85 -7.53
N THR A 146 0.19 -24.34 -6.52
CA THR A 146 -0.42 -23.60 -5.41
C THR A 146 0.40 -22.36 -5.05
N PRO A 147 -0.23 -21.28 -4.55
CA PRO A 147 0.46 -20.09 -4.06
C PRO A 147 1.55 -20.41 -3.03
N GLU A 148 1.25 -21.26 -2.06
CA GLU A 148 2.17 -21.66 -0.99
C GLU A 148 3.44 -22.27 -1.57
N SER A 149 3.27 -23.25 -2.48
CA SER A 149 4.40 -23.92 -3.13
C SER A 149 5.28 -22.92 -3.91
N SER A 150 4.66 -21.96 -4.62
CA SER A 150 5.41 -20.95 -5.36
C SER A 150 6.18 -19.98 -4.44
N MET A 151 5.55 -19.55 -3.34
CA MET A 151 6.14 -18.62 -2.37
C MET A 151 7.25 -19.27 -1.55
N ASP A 152 7.07 -20.52 -1.15
CA ASP A 152 8.07 -21.30 -0.42
C ASP A 152 9.30 -21.56 -1.30
N PHE A 153 9.08 -21.98 -2.55
CA PHE A 153 10.16 -22.16 -3.51
C PHE A 153 10.96 -20.87 -3.76
N TYR A 154 10.26 -19.74 -3.92
CA TYR A 154 10.92 -18.44 -4.04
C TYR A 154 11.71 -18.08 -2.78
N ALA A 155 11.13 -18.28 -1.59
CA ALA A 155 11.76 -17.96 -0.33
C ALA A 155 13.03 -18.79 -0.09
N GLU A 156 12.97 -20.10 -0.36
CA GLU A 156 14.11 -21.02 -0.30
C GLU A 156 15.18 -20.68 -1.33
N SER A 157 14.79 -20.25 -2.52
CA SER A 157 15.73 -19.82 -3.55
C SER A 157 16.42 -18.52 -3.15
N ARG A 158 15.66 -17.50 -2.76
CA ARG A 158 16.14 -16.13 -2.59
C ARG A 158 16.83 -15.86 -1.26
N THR A 159 16.44 -16.54 -0.18
CA THR A 159 16.86 -16.20 1.18
C THR A 159 17.40 -17.40 1.96
N ARG A 160 18.19 -17.15 3.00
CA ARG A 160 18.72 -18.17 3.90
C ARG A 160 17.76 -18.52 5.04
N ASN A 161 16.91 -17.59 5.44
CA ASN A 161 15.92 -17.75 6.51
C ASN A 161 14.53 -18.16 6.00
N LYS A 162 14.38 -18.46 4.70
CA LYS A 162 13.11 -18.79 4.05
C LYS A 162 12.05 -17.69 4.16
N GLU A 163 12.48 -16.43 4.15
CA GLU A 163 11.60 -15.27 4.13
C GLU A 163 11.65 -14.54 2.79
N GLY A 164 10.85 -15.01 1.84
CA GLY A 164 10.67 -14.36 0.54
C GLY A 164 9.61 -13.27 0.58
N VAL A 165 8.36 -13.66 0.29
CA VAL A 165 7.19 -12.78 0.33
C VAL A 165 6.54 -12.88 1.71
N THR A 166 6.87 -11.93 2.58
CA THR A 166 6.43 -11.92 3.99
C THR A 166 5.25 -10.99 4.25
N ILE A 167 5.08 -9.92 3.47
CA ILE A 167 3.99 -8.95 3.65
C ILE A 167 2.65 -9.62 3.31
N PRO A 168 1.69 -9.67 4.25
CA PRO A 168 0.41 -10.36 4.04
C PRO A 168 -0.34 -9.90 2.79
N SER A 169 -0.41 -8.60 2.53
CA SER A 169 -1.05 -8.06 1.31
C SER A 169 -0.39 -8.54 0.02
N GLN A 170 0.94 -8.69 -0.03
CA GLN A 170 1.63 -9.24 -1.20
C GLN A 170 1.27 -10.71 -1.41
N ARG A 171 1.24 -11.50 -0.32
CA ARG A 171 0.82 -12.91 -0.35
C ARG A 171 -0.63 -13.07 -0.81
N ARG A 172 -1.53 -12.21 -0.31
CA ARG A 172 -2.94 -12.17 -0.72
C ARG A 172 -3.09 -11.96 -2.23
N TYR A 173 -2.27 -11.11 -2.84
CA TYR A 173 -2.36 -10.85 -4.29
C TYR A 173 -1.82 -12.03 -5.12
N VAL A 174 -0.87 -12.82 -4.61
CA VAL A 174 -0.50 -14.11 -5.23
C VAL A 174 -1.70 -15.08 -5.18
N ASN A 175 -2.42 -15.14 -4.06
CA ASN A 175 -3.65 -15.95 -3.93
C ASN A 175 -4.76 -15.48 -4.89
N TYR A 176 -5.00 -14.17 -4.97
CA TYR A 176 -5.95 -13.60 -5.94
C TYR A 176 -5.58 -13.96 -7.38
N PHE A 177 -4.30 -13.89 -7.73
CA PHE A 177 -3.85 -14.23 -9.07
C PHE A 177 -4.03 -15.71 -9.38
N TYR A 178 -3.79 -16.60 -8.41
CA TYR A 178 -4.10 -18.01 -8.53
C TYR A 178 -5.59 -18.29 -8.77
N GLU A 179 -6.48 -17.67 -7.99
CA GLU A 179 -7.94 -17.81 -8.17
C GLU A 179 -8.39 -17.27 -9.54
N TYR A 180 -7.79 -16.18 -10.01
CA TYR A 180 -8.01 -15.66 -11.36
C TYR A 180 -7.62 -16.68 -12.44
N LEU A 181 -6.44 -17.29 -12.34
CA LEU A 181 -5.95 -18.29 -13.31
C LEU A 181 -6.82 -19.56 -13.32
N LYS A 182 -7.21 -20.04 -12.13
CA LYS A 182 -7.98 -21.28 -11.96
C LYS A 182 -9.41 -21.16 -12.51
N ASN A 183 -10.06 -20.04 -12.24
CA ASN A 183 -11.48 -19.87 -12.52
C ASN A 183 -11.76 -19.21 -13.88
N GLY A 184 -10.71 -18.73 -14.59
CA GLY A 184 -10.85 -18.12 -15.92
C GLY A 184 -11.77 -16.90 -15.95
N ILE A 185 -11.92 -16.22 -14.81
CA ILE A 185 -12.91 -15.16 -14.63
C ILE A 185 -12.45 -13.91 -15.39
N GLN A 186 -13.37 -13.22 -16.04
CA GLN A 186 -13.08 -11.94 -16.67
C GLN A 186 -12.84 -10.88 -15.59
N TYR A 187 -11.61 -10.36 -15.52
CA TYR A 187 -11.22 -9.25 -14.67
C TYR A 187 -11.02 -7.97 -15.51
N PRO A 188 -11.49 -6.79 -15.05
CA PRO A 188 -12.37 -6.60 -13.91
C PRO A 188 -13.79 -7.09 -14.21
N ARG A 189 -14.59 -7.40 -13.18
CA ARG A 189 -16.02 -7.67 -13.34
C ARG A 189 -16.71 -6.35 -13.68
N PRO A 190 -17.35 -6.20 -14.86
CA PRO A 190 -18.04 -4.97 -15.21
C PRO A 190 -19.11 -4.63 -14.17
N ASN A 191 -19.23 -3.35 -13.81
CA ASN A 191 -20.22 -2.82 -12.86
C ASN A 191 -20.12 -3.35 -11.41
N LEU A 192 -19.06 -4.08 -11.03
CA LEU A 192 -18.90 -4.48 -9.64
C LEU A 192 -18.44 -3.29 -8.79
N SER A 193 -19.34 -2.86 -7.92
CA SER A 193 -19.12 -1.81 -6.95
C SER A 193 -19.70 -2.26 -5.61
N LEU A 194 -18.98 -2.04 -4.53
CA LEU A 194 -19.40 -2.45 -3.19
C LEU A 194 -19.47 -1.23 -2.28
N TYR A 195 -20.39 -1.24 -1.33
CA TYR A 195 -20.32 -0.36 -0.17
C TYR A 195 -19.75 -1.15 1.00
N LEU A 196 -18.89 -0.49 1.79
CA LEU A 196 -18.46 -1.02 3.08
C LEU A 196 -19.47 -0.57 4.15
N ASP A 197 -20.24 -1.52 4.68
CA ASP A 197 -21.35 -1.23 5.59
C ASP A 197 -20.93 -1.32 7.06
N LEU A 198 -20.10 -2.31 7.38
CA LEU A 198 -19.69 -2.63 8.75
C LEU A 198 -18.22 -3.04 8.79
N MET A 199 -17.53 -2.59 9.82
CA MET A 199 -16.23 -3.12 10.21
C MET A 199 -16.33 -3.63 11.65
N ILE A 200 -15.95 -4.88 11.88
CA ILE A 200 -15.97 -5.51 13.20
C ILE A 200 -14.55 -5.88 13.59
N LEU A 201 -14.09 -5.41 14.75
CA LEU A 201 -12.83 -5.83 15.36
C LEU A 201 -13.15 -6.81 16.48
N LEU A 202 -12.74 -8.06 16.32
CA LEU A 202 -12.83 -9.07 17.37
C LEU A 202 -11.48 -9.22 18.06
N ASN A 203 -11.53 -9.29 19.39
CA ASN A 203 -10.41 -9.35 20.31
C ASN A 203 -9.35 -8.25 20.06
N PRO A 204 -9.73 -6.97 19.90
CA PRO A 204 -8.75 -5.90 19.72
C PRO A 204 -7.91 -5.72 20.99
N PRO A 205 -6.65 -5.24 20.88
CA PRO A 205 -5.84 -4.92 22.05
C PRO A 205 -6.49 -3.83 22.91
N GLN A 206 -6.17 -3.85 24.21
CA GLN A 206 -6.71 -2.91 25.21
C GLN A 206 -6.49 -1.44 24.86
N SER A 207 -5.47 -1.11 24.07
CA SER A 207 -5.23 0.27 23.60
C SER A 207 -6.33 0.79 22.66
N ILE A 208 -7.02 -0.09 21.93
CA ILE A 208 -8.12 0.28 21.02
C ILE A 208 -9.45 0.38 21.77
N LEU A 209 -9.64 -0.38 22.85
CA LEU A 209 -10.86 -0.36 23.67
C LEU A 209 -11.03 0.98 24.39
N GLY A 210 -12.17 1.64 24.19
CA GLY A 210 -12.39 3.01 24.69
C GLY A 210 -11.56 4.10 23.99
N GLY A 211 -10.76 3.74 22.99
CA GLY A 211 -9.93 4.64 22.20
C GLY A 211 -10.68 5.34 21.07
N THR A 212 -10.03 6.31 20.42
CA THR A 212 -10.52 6.92 19.18
C THR A 212 -9.65 6.46 18.03
N PHE A 213 -10.26 6.03 16.93
CA PHE A 213 -9.54 5.59 15.75
C PHE A 213 -10.14 6.18 14.47
N LYS A 214 -9.39 6.06 13.39
CA LYS A 214 -9.79 6.50 12.05
C LYS A 214 -9.48 5.43 11.03
N LEU A 215 -10.50 5.08 10.27
CA LEU A 215 -10.41 4.29 9.06
C LEU A 215 -10.19 5.23 7.87
N VAL A 216 -9.24 4.90 7.02
CA VAL A 216 -9.00 5.58 5.74
C VAL A 216 -8.93 4.53 4.66
N ILE A 217 -9.66 4.73 3.56
CA ILE A 217 -9.53 3.88 2.36
C ILE A 217 -8.92 4.75 1.27
N ASN A 218 -7.83 4.26 0.70
CA ASN A 218 -7.21 4.82 -0.48
C ASN A 218 -7.42 3.89 -1.68
N ASP A 219 -7.53 4.47 -2.88
CA ASP A 219 -7.46 3.73 -4.14
C ASP A 219 -6.03 3.28 -4.46
N LYS A 220 -5.87 2.56 -5.57
CA LYS A 220 -4.56 2.09 -6.06
C LYS A 220 -3.54 3.19 -6.35
N ASP A 221 -4.01 4.40 -6.62
CA ASP A 221 -3.18 5.56 -6.94
C ASP A 221 -2.84 6.38 -5.68
N GLY A 222 -3.31 5.95 -4.50
CA GLY A 222 -3.05 6.58 -3.21
C GLY A 222 -4.02 7.70 -2.84
N ASN A 223 -5.06 7.94 -3.64
CA ASN A 223 -6.06 8.96 -3.32
C ASN A 223 -6.99 8.46 -2.22
N THR A 224 -7.23 9.28 -1.20
CA THR A 224 -8.22 8.97 -0.16
C THR A 224 -9.64 9.10 -0.71
N ILE A 225 -10.38 7.99 -0.70
CA ILE A 225 -11.77 7.90 -1.18
C ILE A 225 -12.78 7.89 -0.04
N PHE A 226 -12.37 7.44 1.15
CA PHE A 226 -13.21 7.32 2.34
C PHE A 226 -12.39 7.61 3.59
N SER A 227 -12.95 8.37 4.53
CA SER A 227 -12.36 8.52 5.86
C SER A 227 -13.43 8.65 6.92
N TYR A 228 -13.33 7.81 7.95
CA TYR A 228 -14.29 7.77 9.04
C TYR A 228 -13.56 7.72 10.38
N LYS A 229 -13.95 8.61 11.29
CA LYS A 229 -13.43 8.67 12.66
C LYS A 229 -14.47 8.09 13.61
N TYR A 230 -14.04 7.14 14.43
CA TYR A 230 -14.90 6.45 15.38
C TYR A 230 -14.31 6.53 16.78
N LYS A 231 -15.16 6.72 17.79
CA LYS A 231 -14.79 6.67 19.20
C LYS A 231 -15.39 5.42 19.81
N SER A 232 -14.54 4.47 20.16
CA SER A 232 -14.96 3.23 20.82
C SER A 232 -15.49 3.53 22.22
N LYS A 233 -16.56 2.83 22.60
CA LYS A 233 -17.04 2.84 23.99
C LYS A 233 -16.10 1.98 24.84
N LYS A 234 -15.94 2.34 26.11
CA LYS A 234 -15.18 1.55 27.07
C LYS A 234 -16.13 0.53 27.71
N GLU A 235 -16.49 -0.49 26.94
CA GLU A 235 -17.28 -1.62 27.41
C GLU A 235 -16.37 -2.85 27.53
N SER A 236 -16.78 -3.86 28.30
CA SER A 236 -16.02 -5.11 28.52
C SER A 236 -15.90 -5.98 27.26
N ASP A 237 -16.43 -5.52 26.15
CA ASP A 237 -16.61 -6.32 24.96
C ASP A 237 -15.28 -6.50 24.24
N THR A 238 -14.96 -7.75 23.98
CA THR A 238 -13.91 -8.15 23.04
C THR A 238 -14.32 -7.89 21.60
N ILE A 239 -15.37 -7.11 21.34
CA ILE A 239 -15.91 -6.85 20.00
C ILE A 239 -16.17 -5.34 19.88
N ILE A 240 -15.64 -4.73 18.82
CA ILE A 240 -15.98 -3.36 18.42
C ILE A 240 -16.67 -3.42 17.07
N THR A 241 -17.95 -3.06 17.04
CA THR A 241 -18.74 -2.91 15.82
C THR A 241 -18.71 -1.46 15.36
N VAL A 242 -18.31 -1.22 14.11
CA VAL A 242 -18.18 0.13 13.52
C VAL A 242 -19.10 0.23 12.31
N PRO A 243 -20.28 0.85 12.44
CA PRO A 243 -21.14 1.12 11.30
C PRO A 243 -20.51 2.20 10.41
N LEU A 244 -20.41 1.93 9.11
CA LEU A 244 -19.69 2.77 8.13
C LEU A 244 -20.62 3.37 7.06
N LEU A 245 -21.93 3.34 7.31
CA LEU A 245 -22.99 3.70 6.37
C LEU A 245 -23.01 5.19 6.00
N THR A 246 -22.28 6.01 6.75
CA THR A 246 -22.30 7.48 6.62
C THR A 246 -20.89 8.05 6.82
N SER A 247 -20.09 8.17 5.74
CA SER A 247 -18.92 9.06 5.78
C SER A 247 -18.96 10.05 4.62
N HIS A 248 -19.02 11.33 5.00
CA HIS A 248 -19.14 12.53 4.16
C HIS A 248 -20.56 12.77 3.56
N ASN A 249 -21.31 13.71 4.15
CA ASN A 249 -22.62 14.17 3.68
C ASN A 249 -23.73 13.09 3.59
N SER A 250 -23.70 12.08 4.45
CA SER A 250 -24.72 11.01 4.51
C SER A 250 -24.87 10.19 3.23
N LYS A 251 -23.82 10.12 2.40
CA LYS A 251 -23.80 9.27 1.19
C LYS A 251 -22.78 8.15 1.34
N ARG A 252 -23.20 6.94 0.98
CA ARG A 252 -22.34 5.76 0.92
C ARG A 252 -21.34 5.93 -0.22
N VAL A 253 -20.10 5.50 -0.01
CA VAL A 253 -19.03 5.60 -1.02
C VAL A 253 -18.91 4.28 -1.76
N PRO A 254 -19.18 4.22 -3.07
CA PRO A 254 -19.02 2.98 -3.82
C PRO A 254 -17.53 2.71 -4.07
N LEU A 255 -17.10 1.49 -3.72
CA LEU A 255 -15.73 1.02 -3.74
C LEU A 255 -15.54 0.01 -4.88
N THR A 256 -14.42 0.08 -5.60
CA THR A 256 -14.10 -0.88 -6.66
C THR A 256 -12.58 -1.05 -6.83
N GLY A 257 -12.15 -2.21 -7.32
CA GLY A 257 -10.76 -2.51 -7.64
C GLY A 257 -9.89 -2.71 -6.40
N ASP A 258 -8.60 -2.37 -6.54
CA ASP A 258 -7.60 -2.47 -5.47
C ASP A 258 -7.76 -1.31 -4.47
N LEU A 259 -7.92 -1.65 -3.20
CA LEU A 259 -8.14 -0.71 -2.10
C LEU A 259 -7.12 -0.94 -0.99
N LYS A 260 -6.49 0.15 -0.55
CA LYS A 260 -5.66 0.16 0.66
C LYS A 260 -6.46 0.68 1.82
N VAL A 261 -6.69 -0.16 2.82
CA VAL A 261 -7.39 0.21 4.05
C VAL A 261 -6.35 0.46 5.13
N LEU A 262 -6.39 1.66 5.72
CA LEU A 262 -5.46 2.10 6.77
C LEU A 262 -6.23 2.37 8.06
N PHE A 263 -5.70 1.88 9.16
CA PHE A 263 -6.27 2.05 10.49
C PHE A 263 -5.34 2.86 11.39
N TYR A 264 -5.84 3.98 11.91
CA TYR A 264 -5.10 4.91 12.75
C TYR A 264 -5.69 4.98 14.14
N GLU A 265 -4.84 4.94 15.16
CA GLU A 265 -5.17 5.40 16.51
C GLU A 265 -5.02 6.92 16.57
N ILE A 266 -6.02 7.61 17.12
CA ILE A 266 -6.02 9.05 17.32
C ILE A 266 -5.92 9.35 18.80
N ASN A 267 -4.85 10.04 19.17
CA ASN A 267 -4.66 10.66 20.46
C ASN A 267 -4.87 12.18 20.35
N LEU A 268 -4.79 12.91 21.46
CA LEU A 268 -5.06 14.36 21.50
C LEU A 268 -4.20 15.17 20.51
N THR A 269 -2.95 14.75 20.27
CA THR A 269 -1.97 15.50 19.47
C THR A 269 -1.41 14.72 18.29
N THR A 270 -1.64 13.41 18.21
CA THR A 270 -1.00 12.53 17.22
C THR A 270 -1.99 11.54 16.62
N SER A 271 -1.71 11.15 15.38
CA SER A 271 -2.41 10.06 14.67
C SER A 271 -1.37 9.01 14.32
N LYS A 272 -1.42 7.85 14.99
CA LYS A 272 -0.48 6.75 14.78
C LYS A 272 -1.13 5.69 13.91
N GLN A 273 -0.52 5.33 12.78
CA GLN A 273 -1.00 4.21 11.99
C GLN A 273 -0.71 2.90 12.74
N LEU A 274 -1.74 2.11 13.04
CA LEU A 274 -1.58 0.81 13.68
C LEU A 274 -1.27 -0.26 12.65
N PHE A 275 -2.12 -0.37 11.63
CA PHE A 275 -1.99 -1.36 10.57
C PHE A 275 -2.58 -0.87 9.25
N HIS A 276 -2.36 -1.66 8.21
CA HIS A 276 -3.06 -1.53 6.93
C HIS A 276 -3.18 -2.89 6.26
N PHE A 277 -3.94 -2.93 5.18
CA PHE A 277 -3.99 -4.09 4.28
C PHE A 277 -4.52 -3.65 2.92
N TRP A 278 -4.17 -4.41 1.89
CA TRP A 278 -4.72 -4.30 0.55
C TRP A 278 -5.73 -5.39 0.28
N VAL A 279 -6.86 -5.03 -0.31
CA VAL A 279 -7.90 -5.95 -0.80
C VAL A 279 -8.28 -5.55 -2.21
N ASN A 280 -8.93 -6.43 -2.94
CA ASN A 280 -9.53 -6.10 -4.22
C ASN A 280 -11.00 -6.53 -4.20
N THR A 281 -11.90 -5.61 -4.53
CA THR A 281 -13.36 -5.86 -4.43
C THR A 281 -13.83 -7.01 -5.29
N PHE A 282 -13.13 -7.31 -6.40
CA PHE A 282 -13.41 -8.46 -7.26
C PHE A 282 -13.34 -9.79 -6.54
N PHE A 283 -12.44 -9.90 -5.55
CA PHE A 283 -12.21 -11.12 -4.79
C PHE A 283 -12.93 -11.10 -3.43
N CYS A 284 -13.87 -10.17 -3.24
CA CYS A 284 -14.74 -10.21 -2.08
C CYS A 284 -15.55 -11.51 -2.09
N PRO A 285 -15.63 -12.25 -0.96
CA PRO A 285 -16.38 -13.50 -0.90
C PRO A 285 -17.86 -13.33 -1.23
N GLN A 286 -18.52 -14.40 -1.67
CA GLN A 286 -19.93 -14.40 -2.09
C GLN A 286 -20.91 -14.04 -0.97
N ASN A 287 -20.56 -14.31 0.29
CA ASN A 287 -21.34 -13.89 1.46
C ASN A 287 -21.14 -12.40 1.81
N ASN A 288 -20.34 -11.67 1.02
CA ASN A 288 -19.97 -10.27 1.20
C ASN A 288 -19.28 -9.96 2.53
N ILE A 289 -18.71 -10.96 3.20
CA ILE A 289 -17.95 -10.77 4.44
C ILE A 289 -16.50 -11.17 4.18
N LEU A 290 -15.61 -10.19 4.22
CA LEU A 290 -14.18 -10.44 4.21
C LEU A 290 -13.67 -10.52 5.65
N VAL A 291 -13.14 -11.69 6.02
CA VAL A 291 -12.50 -11.91 7.32
C VAL A 291 -10.98 -11.91 7.13
N LEU A 292 -10.28 -11.11 7.93
CA LEU A 292 -8.82 -11.08 8.00
C LEU A 292 -8.37 -11.44 9.41
N GLN A 293 -7.59 -12.51 9.53
CA GLN A 293 -6.92 -12.85 10.78
C GLN A 293 -5.70 -11.94 10.99
N LYS A 294 -5.20 -11.82 12.23
CA LYS A 294 -3.97 -11.05 12.55
C LYS A 294 -2.84 -11.33 11.56
N ILE A 295 -2.56 -12.59 11.26
CA ILE A 295 -1.46 -13.00 10.36
C ILE A 295 -1.62 -12.48 8.92
N GLU A 296 -2.83 -12.09 8.54
CA GLU A 296 -3.18 -11.58 7.22
C GLU A 296 -3.13 -10.05 7.14
N ILE A 297 -2.80 -9.35 8.24
CA ILE A 297 -2.84 -7.88 8.29
C ILE A 297 -1.41 -7.31 8.35
N ASP A 298 -1.11 -6.35 7.48
CA ASP A 298 0.23 -5.76 7.39
C ASP A 298 0.56 -4.98 8.67
N LYS A 299 1.86 -4.89 9.00
CA LYS A 299 2.44 -4.31 10.23
C LYS A 299 2.15 -5.05 11.54
N ILE A 300 1.06 -5.81 11.66
CA ILE A 300 0.68 -6.45 12.93
C ILE A 300 0.76 -7.97 12.92
N SER A 301 0.97 -8.60 11.75
CA SER A 301 0.98 -10.07 11.60
C SER A 301 1.93 -10.81 12.55
N ARG A 302 3.00 -10.15 13.01
CA ARG A 302 3.98 -10.70 13.96
C ARG A 302 4.05 -9.93 15.29
N LYS A 303 3.22 -8.90 15.50
CA LYS A 303 3.29 -8.06 16.70
C LYS A 303 2.56 -8.72 17.87
N SER A 304 3.26 -8.92 18.97
CA SER A 304 2.70 -9.45 20.24
C SER A 304 1.71 -8.48 20.89
N THR A 305 1.76 -7.20 20.53
CA THR A 305 0.79 -6.18 21.00
C THR A 305 -0.63 -6.40 20.51
N PHE A 306 -0.84 -7.23 19.49
CA PHE A 306 -2.16 -7.70 19.05
C PHE A 306 -2.36 -9.16 19.46
N PRO A 307 -3.51 -9.54 20.06
CA PRO A 307 -3.81 -10.94 20.36
C PRO A 307 -3.77 -11.85 19.12
N ASP A 308 -3.36 -13.11 19.27
CA ASP A 308 -3.28 -14.04 18.14
C ASP A 308 -4.64 -14.38 17.52
N ASP A 309 -5.70 -14.30 18.31
CA ASP A 309 -7.09 -14.46 17.90
C ASP A 309 -7.78 -13.15 17.49
N PHE A 310 -7.01 -12.06 17.32
CA PHE A 310 -7.49 -10.82 16.72
C PHE A 310 -7.98 -11.07 15.29
N ARG A 311 -9.20 -10.60 15.01
CA ARG A 311 -9.85 -10.73 13.69
C ARG A 311 -10.50 -9.41 13.29
N LEU A 312 -10.39 -9.10 12.01
CA LEU A 312 -11.08 -7.98 11.39
C LEU A 312 -12.09 -8.52 10.37
N GLU A 313 -13.34 -8.10 10.48
CA GLU A 313 -14.39 -8.47 9.54
C GLU A 313 -14.91 -7.21 8.84
N LEU A 314 -14.98 -7.27 7.51
CA LEU A 314 -15.53 -6.20 6.68
C LEU A 314 -16.77 -6.75 5.97
N GLN A 315 -17.91 -6.14 6.24
CA GLN A 315 -19.16 -6.50 5.60
C GLN A 315 -19.48 -5.51 4.49
N PHE A 316 -19.73 -6.05 3.31
CA PHE A 316 -20.07 -5.30 2.12
C PHE A 316 -21.52 -5.55 1.70
N SER A 317 -22.04 -4.63 0.89
CA SER A 317 -23.20 -4.89 0.04
C SER A 317 -22.94 -4.36 -1.36
N GLU A 318 -23.66 -4.91 -2.34
CA GLU A 318 -23.54 -4.46 -3.73
C GLU A 318 -24.09 -3.03 -3.87
N ALA A 319 -23.32 -2.18 -4.52
CA ALA A 319 -23.77 -0.87 -4.95
C ALA A 319 -24.47 -0.97 -6.31
N PRO A 320 -25.51 -0.15 -6.57
CA PRO A 320 -26.17 -0.12 -7.87
C PRO A 320 -25.17 0.13 -9.03
N PRO A 321 -25.38 -0.49 -10.20
CA PRO A 321 -24.54 -0.25 -11.38
C PRO A 321 -24.47 1.25 -11.74
N GLY A 322 -23.28 1.73 -12.11
CA GLY A 322 -23.06 3.11 -12.58
C GLY A 322 -22.80 4.14 -11.48
N GLU A 323 -22.88 3.77 -10.21
CA GLU A 323 -22.63 4.70 -9.10
C GLU A 323 -21.17 5.11 -8.95
N VAL A 324 -20.23 4.21 -9.24
CA VAL A 324 -18.79 4.53 -9.23
C VAL A 324 -18.52 5.62 -10.27
N GLU A 325 -18.91 5.43 -11.52
CA GLU A 325 -18.67 6.41 -12.58
C GLU A 325 -19.31 7.76 -12.26
N ALA A 326 -20.55 7.76 -11.75
CA ALA A 326 -21.24 8.96 -11.33
C ALA A 326 -20.52 9.67 -10.16
N TYR A 327 -20.14 8.91 -9.13
CA TYR A 327 -19.44 9.43 -7.94
C TYR A 327 -18.08 10.01 -8.31
N TYR A 328 -17.20 9.23 -8.92
CA TYR A 328 -15.83 9.68 -9.25
C TYR A 328 -15.84 10.79 -10.32
N SER A 329 -16.79 10.80 -11.26
CA SER A 329 -16.94 11.92 -12.20
C SER A 329 -17.40 13.21 -11.51
N SER A 330 -18.28 13.11 -10.50
CA SER A 330 -18.71 14.26 -9.72
C SER A 330 -17.58 14.84 -8.86
N GLN A 331 -16.74 13.99 -8.26
CA GLN A 331 -15.56 14.41 -7.48
C GLN A 331 -14.49 15.08 -8.36
N LYS A 332 -14.21 14.53 -9.55
CA LYS A 332 -13.30 15.17 -10.51
C LYS A 332 -13.79 16.55 -10.96
N LYS A 333 -15.10 16.74 -11.14
CA LYS A 333 -15.70 18.06 -11.45
C LYS A 333 -15.59 19.03 -10.27
N LEU A 334 -15.77 18.55 -9.04
CA LEU A 334 -15.62 19.37 -7.82
C LEU A 334 -14.17 19.87 -7.68
N ASN A 335 -13.19 18.99 -7.91
CA ASN A 335 -11.77 19.30 -7.76
C ASN A 335 -11.17 20.07 -8.96
N SER A 336 -11.87 20.13 -10.10
CA SER A 336 -11.48 20.92 -11.29
C SER A 336 -12.25 22.23 -11.44
N SER A 337 -13.17 22.52 -10.50
CA SER A 337 -13.86 23.80 -10.45
C SER A 337 -12.86 24.91 -10.08
N PRO A 338 -12.74 26.00 -10.86
CA PRO A 338 -11.94 27.15 -10.44
C PRO A 338 -12.45 27.64 -9.09
N LEU A 339 -11.55 27.94 -8.15
CA LEU A 339 -11.94 28.67 -6.95
C LEU A 339 -12.76 29.89 -7.39
N PRO A 340 -13.90 30.19 -6.73
CA PRO A 340 -14.65 31.39 -7.06
C PRO A 340 -13.69 32.58 -6.96
N SER A 341 -13.53 33.29 -8.07
CA SER A 341 -12.75 34.51 -8.13
C SER A 341 -13.19 35.38 -6.97
N ALA A 342 -12.24 35.79 -6.12
CA ALA A 342 -12.48 36.65 -4.98
C ALA A 342 -13.50 37.73 -5.37
N GLY A 343 -14.70 37.60 -4.82
CA GLY A 343 -15.77 38.56 -5.02
C GLY A 343 -15.20 39.94 -4.72
N ALA A 344 -15.42 40.87 -5.64
CA ALA A 344 -14.92 42.24 -5.57
C ALA A 344 -15.07 42.78 -4.14
N TYR A 345 -13.95 42.93 -3.44
CA TYR A 345 -13.87 43.76 -2.26
C TYR A 345 -14.26 45.17 -2.68
N LYS A 346 -15.53 45.54 -2.44
CA LYS A 346 -15.96 46.94 -2.50
C LYS A 346 -15.17 47.69 -1.44
N LYS A 347 -14.22 48.49 -1.90
CA LYS A 347 -13.43 49.43 -1.10
C LYS A 347 -14.39 50.26 -0.24
N PRO A 348 -14.19 50.37 1.08
CA PRO A 348 -15.02 51.26 1.90
C PRO A 348 -14.83 52.72 1.45
N PRO A 349 -15.87 53.56 1.55
CA PRO A 349 -15.79 54.95 1.11
C PRO A 349 -14.81 55.75 1.99
N PRO A 350 -14.10 56.74 1.41
CA PRO A 350 -13.15 57.55 2.16
C PRO A 350 -13.87 58.49 3.14
N PRO A 351 -13.25 58.82 4.29
CA PRO A 351 -13.81 59.79 5.21
C PRO A 351 -13.80 61.20 4.60
N SER A 352 -14.93 61.89 4.75
CA SER A 352 -15.14 63.29 4.36
C SER A 352 -14.22 64.23 5.15
N SER A 353 -13.41 65.02 4.45
CA SER A 353 -12.68 66.15 5.04
C SER A 353 -13.34 67.46 4.65
N SER A 354 -13.84 68.18 5.66
CA SER A 354 -14.15 69.60 5.61
C SER A 354 -12.86 70.42 5.78
N SER A 355 -12.55 71.30 4.83
CA SER A 355 -11.61 72.41 5.02
C SER A 355 -12.40 73.68 5.43
N PRO A 356 -11.78 74.72 6.03
CA PRO A 356 -11.04 75.70 5.20
C PRO A 356 -9.84 76.46 5.87
N SER A 357 -9.05 77.12 4.99
CA SER A 357 -8.27 78.38 5.14
C SER A 357 -6.98 78.41 6.01
N LEU A 358 -5.84 79.06 5.72
CA LEU A 358 -5.30 80.00 4.70
C LEU A 358 -3.74 80.11 4.86
N LEU A 359 -2.94 80.11 3.76
CA LEU A 359 -1.67 80.83 3.38
C LEU A 359 -0.45 81.04 4.37
N PRO A 360 0.78 81.46 3.91
CA PRO A 360 1.75 80.80 3.01
C PRO A 360 3.26 80.94 3.44
N SER A 361 4.20 80.58 2.54
CA SER A 361 5.69 80.76 2.50
C SER A 361 6.53 79.63 3.14
N SER A 362 7.69 79.16 2.63
CA SER A 362 8.69 79.64 1.67
C SER A 362 9.53 78.46 1.09
N THR A 363 10.10 78.63 -0.11
CA THR A 363 11.09 77.79 -0.84
C THR A 363 12.50 77.77 -0.20
N PRO A 364 13.58 77.17 -0.78
CA PRO A 364 13.75 76.16 -1.86
C PRO A 364 14.79 75.03 -1.57
N ASN A 365 15.07 74.21 -2.61
CA ASN A 365 16.40 73.67 -3.00
C ASN A 365 16.91 72.43 -2.24
N VAL A 366 17.61 71.43 -2.79
CA VAL A 366 18.29 71.02 -4.05
C VAL A 366 18.28 69.47 -3.93
N GLY A 367 18.24 68.59 -4.93
CA GLY A 367 18.57 68.60 -6.34
C GLY A 367 19.12 67.21 -6.67
N THR A 368 18.87 66.77 -7.91
CA THR A 368 19.72 65.91 -8.76
C THR A 368 20.14 64.52 -8.27
N SER A 369 20.26 63.49 -9.10
CA SER A 369 19.79 63.16 -10.46
C SER A 369 20.49 61.86 -10.83
N LEU A 370 19.78 60.98 -11.55
CA LEU A 370 20.25 60.22 -12.72
C LEU A 370 21.37 59.18 -12.50
N ALA A 371 21.08 57.89 -12.71
CA ALA A 371 21.05 57.22 -14.03
C ALA A 371 22.47 57.10 -14.64
N ARG A 372 22.93 55.99 -15.22
CA ARG A 372 22.29 54.98 -16.05
C ARG A 372 23.38 53.94 -16.39
N ASN A 373 22.99 52.68 -16.65
CA ASN A 373 23.28 51.86 -17.85
C ASN A 373 24.68 51.93 -18.51
N VAL A 374 25.30 50.89 -19.06
CA VAL A 374 24.89 49.57 -19.57
C VAL A 374 26.16 48.86 -20.11
N GLY A 375 26.13 47.52 -20.17
CA GLY A 375 26.83 46.69 -21.18
C GLY A 375 28.30 46.36 -20.88
N GLU A 376 28.91 45.28 -21.36
CA GLU A 376 28.49 44.09 -22.11
C GLU A 376 29.70 43.13 -22.14
N GLN A 377 29.44 41.82 -22.26
CA GLN A 377 30.25 40.77 -22.92
C GLN A 377 31.66 40.36 -22.45
N SER A 378 31.72 39.08 -22.03
CA SER A 378 32.55 37.98 -22.57
C SER A 378 33.98 37.70 -22.07
N SER A 379 34.19 36.39 -21.85
CA SER A 379 35.38 35.54 -22.06
C SER A 379 36.37 35.25 -20.90
N ASN A 380 36.37 33.96 -20.55
CA ASN A 380 37.47 33.00 -20.32
C ASN A 380 38.59 33.19 -19.25
N ASN A 381 38.76 32.05 -18.55
CA ASN A 381 39.98 31.42 -18.00
C ASN A 381 40.35 31.62 -16.51
N ASN A 382 40.27 30.48 -15.80
CA ASN A 382 41.16 29.92 -14.78
C ASN A 382 42.13 30.86 -14.04
N ASP A 383 42.03 30.92 -12.70
CA ASP A 383 42.86 30.08 -11.83
C ASP A 383 42.51 30.23 -10.34
N GLN A 384 42.50 29.05 -9.69
CA GLN A 384 42.90 28.70 -8.32
C GLN A 384 42.69 29.64 -7.11
N ASN A 385 42.01 29.03 -6.14
CA ASN A 385 42.38 28.85 -4.72
C ASN A 385 41.54 29.52 -3.62
N LEU A 386 41.07 28.63 -2.74
CA LEU A 386 40.87 28.76 -1.29
C LEU A 386 39.72 29.67 -0.83
N ASP A 387 38.60 29.07 -0.41
CA ASP A 387 38.42 28.87 1.04
C ASP A 387 37.27 27.92 1.37
N SER A 388 37.63 26.98 2.23
CA SER A 388 36.85 26.22 3.20
C SER A 388 35.47 26.79 3.56
N ASN A 389 34.42 25.98 3.47
CA ASN A 389 33.59 25.72 4.64
C ASN A 389 32.80 24.42 4.51
N ASN A 390 32.94 23.65 5.58
CA ASN A 390 32.35 22.36 5.90
C ASN A 390 30.84 22.47 6.05
N SER A 391 30.10 21.61 5.35
CA SER A 391 28.80 21.13 5.82
C SER A 391 28.64 19.69 5.33
N GLU A 392 29.16 18.77 6.15
CA GLU A 392 28.87 17.34 6.06
C GLU A 392 27.37 17.13 6.30
N GLU A 393 26.58 17.05 5.23
CA GLU A 393 25.27 16.42 5.28
C GLU A 393 25.47 14.90 5.22
N ASN A 394 25.45 14.28 6.39
CA ASN A 394 25.29 12.84 6.56
C ASN A 394 23.91 12.42 6.02
N LEU A 395 23.85 12.04 4.75
CA LEU A 395 22.74 11.26 4.20
C LEU A 395 22.99 9.78 4.52
N VAL A 396 22.69 9.40 5.75
CA VAL A 396 22.30 8.03 6.08
C VAL A 396 20.79 8.02 5.95
N GLU A 397 20.27 7.62 4.78
CA GLU A 397 18.88 7.23 4.70
C GLU A 397 18.74 5.89 5.44
N ASP A 398 17.99 5.93 6.54
CA ASP A 398 17.59 4.79 7.34
C ASP A 398 16.79 3.81 6.46
N ASP A 399 17.44 2.78 5.93
CA ASP A 399 16.77 1.53 5.55
C ASP A 399 16.39 0.81 6.87
N GLU A 400 15.38 1.35 7.60
CA GLU A 400 14.67 0.66 8.67
C GLU A 400 13.84 -0.48 8.06
N ASP A 401 14.54 -1.54 7.67
CA ASP A 401 13.98 -2.86 7.74
C ASP A 401 13.73 -3.16 9.24
N GLU A 402 12.53 -2.89 9.75
CA GLU A 402 12.03 -3.42 11.03
C GLU A 402 11.94 -4.97 10.93
N GLU A 403 13.08 -5.65 10.99
CA GLU A 403 13.17 -7.03 11.48
C GLU A 403 13.67 -6.89 12.93
N GLU A 404 12.73 -6.73 13.87
CA GLU A 404 13.02 -6.79 15.31
C GLU A 404 13.54 -8.20 15.67
N GLU A 405 14.56 -8.21 16.53
CA GLU A 405 15.29 -9.40 16.97
C GLU A 405 14.41 -10.26 17.90
N ASP A 406 14.17 -11.51 17.53
CA ASP A 406 13.53 -12.51 18.40
C ASP A 406 14.53 -12.98 19.48
N GLU A 407 14.31 -12.57 20.73
CA GLU A 407 14.90 -13.25 21.90
C GLU A 407 14.24 -14.61 22.10
N SER A 408 15.04 -15.67 21.95
CA SER A 408 14.68 -17.04 22.26
C SER A 408 14.56 -17.27 23.78
N CYS A 409 13.46 -17.86 24.24
CA CYS A 409 13.44 -18.58 25.53
C CYS A 409 12.74 -19.93 25.41
N THR A 410 13.46 -20.97 25.81
CA THR A 410 13.09 -22.39 25.87
C THR A 410 12.06 -22.68 26.98
N PRO A 411 11.24 -23.76 26.86
CA PRO A 411 10.23 -24.09 27.86
C PRO A 411 10.77 -25.07 28.91
N LEU A 412 10.40 -24.88 30.18
CA LEU A 412 10.41 -25.94 31.19
C LEU A 412 9.29 -25.75 32.23
N SER A 413 8.57 -26.86 32.44
CA SER A 413 8.02 -27.35 33.73
C SER A 413 6.57 -27.00 34.14
N SER A 414 5.66 -27.94 33.80
CA SER A 414 4.76 -28.73 34.68
C SER A 414 3.94 -28.12 35.83
N CYS A 415 2.61 -28.36 35.81
CA CYS A 415 1.75 -28.93 36.88
C CYS A 415 0.29 -29.00 36.33
N MET A 416 -0.37 -30.15 36.10
CA MET A 416 -0.98 -31.16 37.00
C MET A 416 -2.21 -30.67 37.81
N ILE A 417 -3.38 -31.27 37.46
CA ILE A 417 -4.55 -31.71 38.29
C ILE A 417 -5.92 -31.01 38.12
N GLY A 418 -6.96 -31.85 37.93
CA GLY A 418 -8.39 -31.67 38.29
C GLY A 418 -9.33 -31.60 37.08
N GLU A 419 -9.91 -32.68 36.52
CA GLU A 419 -10.98 -33.59 37.00
C GLU A 419 -12.37 -32.97 37.24
N ASP A 420 -13.36 -33.62 36.59
CA ASP A 420 -14.80 -33.77 36.87
C ASP A 420 -15.89 -32.92 36.14
N ASP A 421 -16.53 -33.65 35.20
CA ASP A 421 -17.96 -34.01 35.09
C ASP A 421 -19.07 -33.03 34.61
N ASP A 422 -19.71 -33.50 33.51
CA ASP A 422 -21.15 -33.65 33.21
C ASP A 422 -22.15 -32.50 33.46
N ASP A 423 -22.85 -32.04 32.40
CA ASP A 423 -24.21 -32.56 32.16
C ASP A 423 -24.91 -32.10 30.86
N VAL A 424 -25.91 -32.90 30.53
CA VAL A 424 -26.70 -33.13 29.31
C VAL A 424 -27.75 -32.05 28.96
N ILE A 425 -27.80 -31.71 27.65
CA ILE A 425 -28.94 -31.55 26.72
C ILE A 425 -30.35 -31.24 27.29
N ASN A 426 -31.00 -30.19 26.78
CA ASN A 426 -32.35 -30.33 26.22
C ASN A 426 -32.75 -29.22 25.22
N VAL A 427 -33.38 -29.71 24.16
CA VAL A 427 -33.93 -29.06 22.98
C VAL A 427 -35.37 -28.66 23.29
N ASP A 428 -35.87 -27.55 22.77
CA ASP A 428 -37.27 -27.51 22.31
C ASP A 428 -37.55 -26.41 21.28
N ASP A 429 -38.32 -26.82 20.28
CA ASP A 429 -38.74 -26.13 19.07
C ASP A 429 -39.88 -25.12 19.32
N GLY A 430 -40.01 -24.14 18.43
CA GLY A 430 -41.19 -23.26 18.39
C GLY A 430 -41.21 -22.31 17.21
N ALA A 431 -41.70 -22.79 16.06
CA ALA A 431 -42.03 -22.00 14.89
C ALA A 431 -43.31 -21.16 15.11
N ASP A 432 -43.43 -19.98 14.48
CA ASP A 432 -44.66 -19.58 13.79
C ASP A 432 -44.55 -18.32 12.89
N ALA A 433 -44.98 -18.55 11.64
CA ALA A 433 -45.77 -17.77 10.68
C ALA A 433 -45.63 -16.24 10.44
N TYR A 434 -45.48 -15.96 9.14
CA TYR A 434 -45.69 -14.75 8.32
C TYR A 434 -46.94 -13.89 8.62
N SER A 435 -46.80 -12.56 8.43
CA SER A 435 -47.84 -11.71 7.81
C SER A 435 -47.28 -10.34 7.36
N SER A 436 -47.76 -9.93 6.18
CA SER A 436 -47.46 -8.80 5.30
C SER A 436 -47.76 -7.38 5.82
N GLY A 437 -47.06 -6.38 5.24
CA GLY A 437 -47.50 -4.98 5.21
C GLY A 437 -46.42 -4.02 4.70
N CYS A 438 -46.43 -3.72 3.40
CA CYS A 438 -45.57 -2.70 2.80
C CYS A 438 -46.31 -1.36 2.76
N GLU A 439 -45.91 -0.40 3.60
CA GLU A 439 -46.21 1.02 3.42
C GLU A 439 -44.90 1.77 3.17
N TYR A 440 -44.80 2.38 2.00
CA TYR A 440 -43.70 3.27 1.61
C TYR A 440 -43.83 4.57 2.40
N ASN A 441 -42.95 4.77 3.37
CA ASN A 441 -42.70 6.08 4.00
C ASN A 441 -41.26 6.48 3.73
N ASP A 442 -41.07 7.70 3.22
CA ASP A 442 -39.79 8.39 3.14
C ASP A 442 -39.22 8.54 4.57
N GLY A 443 -38.50 7.51 5.01
CA GLY A 443 -38.00 7.38 6.37
C GLY A 443 -36.56 7.81 6.48
N TYR A 444 -36.33 8.85 7.28
CA TYR A 444 -35.08 8.98 8.04
C TYR A 444 -34.77 7.61 8.64
N ILE A 445 -33.68 6.97 8.21
CA ILE A 445 -33.26 5.69 8.79
C ILE A 445 -32.82 6.00 10.21
N ASP A 446 -33.57 5.47 11.19
CA ASP A 446 -33.16 5.48 12.58
C ASP A 446 -31.88 4.63 12.69
N GLU A 447 -30.77 5.32 12.94
CA GLU A 447 -29.42 4.76 12.93
C GLU A 447 -29.31 3.61 13.96
N GLU A 448 -30.05 3.69 15.09
CA GLU A 448 -30.07 2.63 16.11
C GLU A 448 -30.85 1.39 15.66
N ASP A 449 -32.04 1.55 15.07
CA ASP A 449 -32.86 0.43 14.55
C ASP A 449 -32.13 -0.31 13.41
N PHE A 450 -31.41 0.44 12.56
CA PHE A 450 -30.63 -0.16 11.48
C PHE A 450 -29.39 -0.90 12.01
N ILE A 451 -28.68 -0.33 12.99
CA ILE A 451 -27.55 -1.00 13.66
C ILE A 451 -28.02 -2.30 14.31
N GLN A 452 -29.14 -2.28 15.04
CA GLN A 452 -29.72 -3.48 15.66
C GLN A 452 -30.06 -4.56 14.61
N LYS A 453 -30.61 -4.18 13.46
CA LYS A 453 -30.91 -5.11 12.37
C LYS A 453 -29.65 -5.71 11.74
N LEU A 454 -28.57 -4.93 11.61
CA LEU A 454 -27.27 -5.42 11.13
C LEU A 454 -26.61 -6.36 12.13
N GLU A 455 -26.59 -6.02 13.42
CA GLU A 455 -26.06 -6.87 14.49
C GLU A 455 -26.85 -8.17 14.61
N LEU A 456 -28.18 -8.12 14.49
CA LEU A 456 -29.02 -9.31 14.47
C LEU A 456 -28.70 -10.22 13.27
N LYS A 457 -28.58 -9.64 12.08
CA LYS A 457 -28.21 -10.38 10.86
C LYS A 457 -26.80 -10.96 10.97
N TYR A 458 -25.87 -10.23 11.57
CA TYR A 458 -24.52 -10.70 11.86
C TYR A 458 -24.53 -11.93 12.78
N ASN A 459 -25.26 -11.85 13.89
CA ASN A 459 -25.38 -12.96 14.85
C ASN A 459 -26.06 -14.20 14.22
N GLN A 460 -27.03 -13.99 13.32
CA GLN A 460 -27.67 -15.08 12.56
C GLN A 460 -26.73 -15.74 11.55
N MET A 461 -25.83 -14.98 10.92
CA MET A 461 -24.84 -15.52 9.97
C MET A 461 -23.67 -16.22 10.66
N ARG A 462 -23.36 -15.87 11.91
CA ARG A 462 -22.30 -16.50 12.71
C ARG A 462 -22.68 -17.88 13.27
N ASN A 463 -23.97 -18.12 13.49
CA ASN A 463 -24.49 -19.35 14.10
C ASN A 463 -24.90 -20.42 13.08
N ASN A 464 -24.74 -20.15 11.77
CA ASN A 464 -24.87 -21.09 10.66
C ASN A 464 -23.52 -21.28 9.98
#